data_AF-A0A2Z2KHF8-F1
#
_entry.id   AF-A0A2Z2KHF8-F1
#
_cell.length_a   1.000
_cell.length_b   1.000
_cell.length_c   1.000
_cell.angle_alpha   90.00
_cell.angle_beta   90.00
_cell.angle_gamma   90.00
#
_symmetry.space_group_name_H-M   'P 1'
#
loop_
_entity.id
_entity.type
_entity.pdbx_description
1 polymer ?
#
loop_
_entity_poly.entity_id
_entity_poly.type
_entity_poly.pdbx_seq_one_letter_code
_entity_poly.pdbx_strand_id
1 'polypeptide(L)'
;MKTIVIIGAGPGLGLSLAKKFGGNGFNVAAISRNSTKLEIIVSELQKLKIEAKSYATNLHSELKEKGIYVGHLSIGNLIQAGTDGDPDLIAKAWCDLYEKKDRFEETFPMG
;
A
#
# COMPACT_ATOMS: atom_id res chain seq x y z
N MET A 1 5.49 22.26 -4.48
CA MET A 1 4.66 21.15 -5.01
C MET A 1 3.87 20.55 -3.85
N LYS A 2 2.57 20.26 -3.99
CA LYS A 2 1.74 19.72 -2.88
C LYS A 2 1.39 18.27 -3.18
N THR A 3 1.58 17.39 -2.20
CA THR A 3 1.31 15.96 -2.34
C THR A 3 0.28 15.52 -1.29
N ILE A 4 -0.68 14.70 -1.70
CA ILE A 4 -1.66 14.06 -0.81
C ILE A 4 -1.38 12.56 -0.76
N VAL A 5 -1.45 11.95 0.43
CA VAL A 5 -1.34 10.51 0.60
C VAL A 5 -2.71 9.95 0.98
N ILE A 6 -3.19 8.98 0.19
CA ILE A 6 -4.45 8.28 0.41
C ILE A 6 -4.12 6.84 0.83
N ILE A 7 -4.33 6.54 2.11
CA ILE A 7 -4.17 5.22 2.70
C ILE A 7 -5.50 4.49 2.66
N GLY A 8 -5.52 3.25 2.18
CA GLY A 8 -6.76 2.51 1.92
C GLY A 8 -7.38 2.86 0.56
N ALA A 9 -6.55 3.21 -0.42
CA ALA A 9 -7.00 3.55 -1.77
C ALA A 9 -7.71 2.35 -2.42
N GLY A 10 -9.00 2.52 -2.71
CA GLY A 10 -9.84 1.55 -3.43
C GLY A 10 -10.66 2.22 -4.53
N PRO A 11 -11.31 1.43 -5.41
CA PRO A 11 -12.02 1.96 -6.59
C PRO A 11 -13.22 2.87 -6.25
N GLY A 12 -13.72 2.83 -5.01
CA GLY A 12 -14.75 3.76 -4.52
C GLY A 12 -14.15 5.08 -4.02
N LEU A 13 -14.10 5.25 -2.70
CA LEU A 13 -13.71 6.51 -2.07
C LEU A 13 -12.28 6.96 -2.44
N GLY A 14 -11.32 6.04 -2.42
CA GLY A 14 -9.92 6.37 -2.69
C GLY A 14 -9.69 6.98 -4.08
N LEU A 15 -10.32 6.39 -5.11
CA LEU A 15 -10.26 6.92 -6.48
C LEU A 15 -10.94 8.29 -6.59
N SER A 16 -12.09 8.49 -5.95
CA SER A 16 -12.80 9.78 -5.97
C SER A 16 -11.97 10.88 -5.30
N LEU A 17 -11.35 10.60 -4.15
CA LEU A 17 -10.43 11.53 -3.48
C LEU A 17 -9.24 11.85 -4.37
N ALA A 18 -8.61 10.84 -4.96
CA ALA A 18 -7.46 11.01 -5.84
C ALA A 18 -7.78 11.89 -7.05
N LYS A 19 -8.93 11.67 -7.71
CA LYS A 19 -9.40 12.50 -8.83
C LYS A 19 -9.62 13.95 -8.38
N LYS A 20 -10.24 14.16 -7.22
CA LYS A 20 -10.52 15.50 -6.70
C LYS A 20 -9.23 16.26 -6.40
N PHE A 21 -8.29 15.68 -5.64
CA PHE A 21 -7.04 16.35 -5.30
C PHE A 21 -6.13 16.54 -6.52
N GLY A 22 -6.02 15.53 -7.39
CA GLY A 22 -5.25 15.62 -8.62
C GLY A 22 -5.76 16.70 -9.58
N GLY A 23 -7.07 16.81 -9.75
CA GLY A 23 -7.69 17.90 -10.52
C GLY A 23 -7.47 19.30 -9.91
N ASN A 24 -7.09 19.39 -8.64
CA ASN A 24 -6.70 20.63 -7.96
C ASN A 24 -5.17 20.85 -7.95
N GLY A 25 -4.40 20.10 -8.74
CA GLY A 25 -2.96 20.28 -8.91
C GLY A 25 -2.09 19.64 -7.83
N PHE A 26 -2.62 18.69 -7.06
CA PHE A 26 -1.82 17.88 -6.14
C PHE A 26 -1.22 16.67 -6.84
N ASN A 27 -0.02 16.28 -6.43
CA ASN A 27 0.50 14.95 -6.70
C ASN A 27 -0.17 13.94 -5.77
N VAL A 28 -0.54 12.77 -6.29
CA VAL A 28 -1.27 11.76 -5.52
C VAL A 28 -0.36 10.58 -5.17
N ALA A 29 -0.25 10.28 -3.89
CA ALA A 29 0.31 9.03 -3.38
C ALA A 29 -0.84 8.13 -2.95
N ALA A 30 -0.90 6.90 -3.47
CA ALA A 30 -1.94 5.95 -3.11
C ALA A 30 -1.32 4.70 -2.47
N ILE A 31 -1.92 4.22 -1.39
CA ILE A 31 -1.52 3.00 -0.68
C ILE A 31 -2.77 2.14 -0.51
N SER A 32 -2.71 0.87 -0.91
CA SER A 32 -3.82 -0.08 -0.77
C SER A 32 -3.31 -1.42 -0.25
N ARG A 33 -4.24 -2.18 0.34
CA ARG A 33 -4.03 -3.58 0.72
C ARG A 33 -4.01 -4.53 -0.49
N ASN A 34 -4.54 -4.08 -1.63
CA ASN A 34 -4.66 -4.88 -2.84
C ASN A 34 -3.97 -4.14 -4.00
N SER A 35 -2.84 -4.67 -4.44
CA SER A 35 -2.00 -4.09 -5.50
C SER A 35 -2.73 -3.98 -6.83
N THR A 36 -3.57 -4.96 -7.21
CA THR A 36 -4.39 -4.89 -8.43
C THR A 36 -5.38 -3.72 -8.40
N LYS A 37 -6.04 -3.47 -7.26
CA LYS A 37 -6.91 -2.29 -7.08
C LYS A 37 -6.12 -0.99 -7.14
N LEU A 38 -4.89 -0.99 -6.65
CA LEU A 38 -4.02 0.16 -6.68
C LEU A 38 -3.57 0.51 -8.11
N GLU A 39 -3.23 -0.51 -8.92
CA GLU A 39 -2.90 -0.34 -10.34
C GLU A 39 -4.06 0.28 -11.12
N ILE A 40 -5.30 -0.18 -10.87
CA ILE A 40 -6.51 0.42 -11.48
C ILE A 40 -6.58 1.91 -11.15
N ILE A 41 -6.36 2.28 -9.88
CA ILE A 41 -6.40 3.69 -9.45
C ILE A 41 -5.30 4.50 -10.13
N VAL A 42 -4.06 4.01 -10.14
CA VAL A 42 -2.93 4.69 -10.78
C VAL A 42 -3.17 4.85 -12.28
N SER A 43 -3.64 3.82 -12.96
CA SER A 43 -3.98 3.86 -14.40
C SER A 43 -5.07 4.89 -14.70
N GLU A 44 -6.14 4.91 -13.91
CA GLU A 44 -7.22 5.88 -14.07
C GLU A 44 -6.76 7.33 -13.86
N LEU A 45 -5.85 7.58 -12.92
CA LEU A 45 -5.29 8.91 -12.68
C LEU A 45 -4.34 9.33 -13.81
N GLN A 46 -3.53 8.41 -14.32
CA GLN A 46 -2.64 8.67 -15.47
C GLN A 46 -3.40 9.06 -16.73
N LYS A 47 -4.55 8.40 -17.03
CA LYS A 47 -5.44 8.81 -18.14
C LYS A 47 -5.93 10.24 -18.01
N LEU A 48 -6.09 10.72 -16.77
CA LEU A 48 -6.50 12.09 -16.46
C LEU A 48 -5.30 13.05 -16.35
N LYS A 49 -4.08 12.61 -16.71
CA LYS A 49 -2.83 13.37 -16.58
C LYS A 49 -2.54 13.83 -15.14
N ILE A 50 -3.03 13.08 -14.16
CA ILE A 50 -2.74 13.27 -12.73
C ILE A 50 -1.54 12.41 -12.38
N GLU A 51 -0.49 13.01 -11.79
CA GLU A 51 0.67 12.26 -11.32
C GLU A 51 0.29 11.42 -10.09
N ALA A 52 0.37 10.10 -10.23
CA ALA A 52 0.04 9.15 -9.19
C ALA A 52 1.17 8.11 -9.02
N LYS A 53 1.57 7.83 -7.78
CA LYS A 53 2.62 6.84 -7.45
C LYS A 53 2.22 5.96 -6.26
N SER A 54 2.59 4.68 -6.31
CA SER A 54 2.61 3.81 -5.13
C SER A 54 3.91 4.05 -4.36
N TYR A 55 3.86 4.79 -3.26
CA TYR A 55 5.09 5.15 -2.54
C TYR A 55 5.67 4.00 -1.72
N ALA A 56 4.88 3.04 -1.25
CA ALA A 56 5.41 1.86 -0.57
C ALA A 56 6.28 1.02 -1.53
N THR A 57 5.79 0.79 -2.76
CA THR A 57 6.52 0.10 -3.83
C THR A 57 7.77 0.87 -4.27
N ASN A 58 7.65 2.20 -4.41
CA ASN A 58 8.77 3.04 -4.80
C ASN A 58 9.85 3.10 -3.72
N LEU A 59 9.46 3.24 -2.44
CA LEU A 59 10.39 3.25 -1.31
C LEU A 59 11.11 1.91 -1.18
N HIS A 60 10.40 0.79 -1.31
CA HIS A 60 11.02 -0.53 -1.35
C HIS A 60 12.07 -0.60 -2.47
N SER A 61 11.71 -0.20 -3.69
CA SER A 61 12.59 -0.23 -4.86
C SER A 61 13.82 0.68 -4.71
N GLU A 62 13.65 1.93 -4.26
CA GLU A 62 14.75 2.89 -4.14
C GLU A 62 15.72 2.57 -2.99
N LEU A 63 15.23 1.98 -1.90
CA LEU A 63 16.02 1.73 -0.70
C LEU A 63 16.68 0.34 -0.69
N LYS A 64 16.24 -0.57 -1.56
CA LYS A 64 16.78 -1.93 -1.70
C LYS A 64 18.29 -1.94 -1.91
N GLU A 65 18.81 -1.13 -2.83
CA GLU A 65 20.25 -1.04 -3.13
C GLU A 65 21.08 -0.45 -1.97
N LYS A 66 20.42 0.20 -1.01
CA LYS A 66 21.04 0.72 0.22
C LYS A 66 20.98 -0.29 1.38
N GLY A 67 20.51 -1.52 1.12
CA GLY A 67 20.32 -2.56 2.14
C GLY A 67 19.14 -2.32 3.07
N ILE A 68 18.28 -1.35 2.76
CA ILE A 68 17.12 -0.99 3.58
C ILE A 68 15.88 -1.65 2.99
N TYR A 69 15.24 -2.51 3.78
CA TYR A 69 14.03 -3.23 3.38
C TYR A 69 12.78 -2.49 3.85
N VAL A 70 11.87 -2.22 2.92
CA VAL A 70 10.54 -1.66 3.20
C VAL A 70 9.51 -2.75 2.94
N GLY A 71 8.84 -3.21 4.00
CA GLY A 71 7.77 -4.19 3.93
C GLY A 71 6.40 -3.56 4.23
N HIS A 72 5.34 -4.12 3.66
CA HIS A 72 3.95 -3.71 3.94
C HIS A 72 3.08 -4.95 4.22
N LEU A 73 2.61 -5.09 5.46
CA LEU A 73 1.65 -6.14 5.83
C LEU A 73 0.27 -5.54 6.04
N SER A 74 -0.67 -5.97 5.22
CA SER A 74 -2.08 -5.61 5.29
C SER A 74 -2.81 -6.54 6.26
N ILE A 75 -3.46 -6.00 7.29
CA ILE A 75 -4.24 -6.80 8.25
C ILE A 75 -5.72 -6.74 7.89
N GLY A 76 -6.32 -7.90 7.63
CA GLY A 76 -7.70 -8.08 7.18
C GLY A 76 -8.74 -8.17 8.30
N ASN A 77 -8.31 -8.62 9.49
CA ASN A 77 -9.18 -9.11 10.56
C ASN A 77 -9.10 -8.24 11.82
N LEU A 78 -10.02 -8.48 12.77
CA LEU A 78 -9.92 -7.94 14.12
C LEU A 78 -8.63 -8.45 14.78
N ILE A 79 -7.87 -7.53 15.39
CA ILE A 79 -6.66 -7.89 16.13
C ILE A 79 -7.08 -8.33 17.54
N GLN A 80 -6.98 -9.62 17.82
CA GLN A 80 -7.40 -10.22 19.09
C GLN A 80 -6.61 -11.49 19.38
N ALA A 81 -6.05 -11.61 20.58
CA ALA A 81 -5.34 -12.82 21.00
C ALA A 81 -6.25 -14.06 20.97
N GLY A 82 -5.71 -15.19 20.53
CA GLY A 82 -6.43 -16.45 20.35
C GLY A 82 -7.34 -16.50 19.12
N THR A 83 -7.21 -15.56 18.18
CA THR A 83 -7.99 -15.53 16.92
C THR A 83 -7.06 -15.56 15.70
N ASP A 84 -7.63 -15.62 14.49
CA ASP A 84 -6.83 -15.48 13.26
C ASP A 84 -6.12 -14.12 13.13
N GLY A 85 -6.51 -13.12 13.93
CA GLY A 85 -5.82 -11.83 14.05
C GLY A 85 -4.94 -11.75 15.30
N ASP A 86 -4.43 -12.87 15.81
CA ASP A 86 -3.56 -12.88 16.98
C ASP A 86 -2.30 -12.01 16.75
N PRO A 87 -1.98 -11.07 17.67
CA PRO A 87 -0.80 -10.22 17.57
C PRO A 87 0.52 -10.98 17.37
N ASP A 88 0.69 -12.14 18.00
CA ASP A 88 1.93 -12.92 17.89
C ASP A 88 2.03 -13.59 16.52
N LEU A 89 0.91 -14.01 15.94
CA LEU A 89 0.87 -14.52 14.56
C LEU A 89 1.17 -13.41 13.54
N ILE A 90 0.62 -12.20 13.76
CA ILE A 90 0.91 -11.02 12.94
C ILE A 90 2.39 -10.64 13.05
N ALA A 91 2.95 -10.63 14.26
CA ALA A 91 4.37 -10.33 14.49
C ALA A 91 5.27 -11.36 13.81
N LYS A 92 4.92 -12.64 13.87
CA LYS A 92 5.60 -13.69 13.12
C LYS A 92 5.53 -13.44 11.61
N ALA A 93 4.36 -13.07 11.07
CA ALA A 93 4.22 -12.75 9.65
C ALA A 93 5.13 -11.58 9.23
N TRP A 94 5.27 -10.56 10.07
CA TRP A 94 6.24 -9.47 9.86
C TRP A 94 7.70 -9.96 9.86
N CYS A 95 8.07 -10.82 10.81
CA CYS A 95 9.42 -11.40 10.87
C CYS A 95 9.70 -12.24 9.62
N ASP A 96 8.78 -13.13 9.25
CA ASP A 96 8.88 -13.96 8.04
C ASP A 96 9.03 -13.09 6.78
N LEU A 97 8.26 -12.02 6.66
CA LEU A 97 8.33 -11.07 5.54
C LEU A 97 9.70 -10.38 5.46
N TYR A 98 10.28 -10.01 6.61
CA TYR A 98 11.61 -9.41 6.67
C TYR A 98 12.74 -10.40 6.43
N GLU A 99 12.65 -11.63 6.93
CA GLU A 99 13.71 -12.63 6.80
C GLU A 99 13.79 -13.18 5.38
N LYS A 100 12.63 -13.50 4.78
CA LYS A 100 12.56 -14.09 3.44
C LYS A 100 12.90 -13.08 2.35
N LYS A 101 12.38 -11.84 2.47
CA LYS A 101 12.52 -10.76 1.47
C LYS A 101 12.22 -11.20 0.02
N ASP A 102 11.41 -12.24 -0.15
CA ASP A 102 10.99 -12.79 -1.45
C ASP A 102 9.85 -11.97 -2.08
N ARG A 103 9.14 -11.19 -1.25
CA ARG A 103 8.13 -10.19 -1.60
C ARG A 103 8.23 -9.02 -0.63
N PHE A 104 7.74 -7.84 -1.02
CA PHE A 104 7.73 -6.65 -0.14
C PHE A 104 6.36 -6.37 0.50
N GLU A 105 5.31 -7.05 0.05
CA GLU A 105 3.95 -6.89 0.57
C GLU A 105 3.26 -8.23 0.78
N GLU A 106 2.37 -8.30 1.77
CA GLU A 106 1.55 -9.49 2.08
C GLU A 106 0.24 -9.08 2.78
N THR A 107 -0.79 -9.93 2.73
CA THR A 107 -2.03 -9.77 3.49
C THR A 107 -2.16 -10.87 4.53
N PHE A 108 -2.59 -10.50 5.74
CA PHE A 108 -2.73 -11.38 6.89
C PHE A 108 -4.14 -11.31 7.52
N PRO A 109 -4.76 -12.46 7.87
CA PRO A 109 -4.36 -13.79 7.44
C PRO A 109 -4.42 -13.90 5.91
N MET A 110 -3.67 -14.84 5.33
CA MET A 110 -3.79 -15.12 3.89
C MET A 110 -5.24 -15.50 3.59
N GLY A 111 -5.92 -14.70 2.76
CA GLY A 111 -7.28 -14.94 2.28
C GLY A 111 -7.30 -15.51 0.87
#